data_AF-A0A519Y089-F1
#
_entry.id   AF-A0A519Y089-F1
#
_cell.length_a   1.000
_cell.length_b   1.000
_cell.length_c   1.000
_cell.angle_alpha   90.00
_cell.angle_beta   90.00
_cell.angle_gamma   90.00
#
_symmetry.space_group_name_H-M   'P 1'
#
loop_
_entity.id
_entity.type
_entity.pdbx_description
1 polymer ?
#
loop_
_entity_poly.entity_id
_entity_poly.type
_entity_poly.pdbx_seq_one_letter_code
_entity_poly.pdbx_strand_id
1 'polypeptide(L)'
;MSNIVERLTHLDYFIVIAYVIILVIIGYKASFSKKKTDENLFLANKSLGWSSIGFNMWGTNVGPSMLVAFASIGYTTGIVAVNFEWYAFIFLFLLAIVFAPKYLAAKVSTMPEFMGNRYGDSTQNILAWYALVKILISWLSLGLFAGGVLVRQILGVPMWQSVTVIVAFAGLFTFFGGLKAIAKVNVFQMILLICVSLALTYLGLEKVGGITALYQKTPKHFWNLVQPASDPQYPWYAILLGYPVSAVAFFCTDQSMVQSVLGAKNLEQGQLGVSFIGWLKILSLPLFIVTGILCYLLYPGLENADMAYMTMVTTLFPPGMNGLVIVVLIAVLVGSIGSCLN
;
A
#
# COMPACT_ATOMS: atom_id res chain seq x y z
N MET A 1 -5.33 -26.31 9.57
CA MET A 1 -5.61 -25.67 8.26
C MET A 1 -4.75 -26.38 7.24
N SER A 2 -5.32 -27.03 6.22
CA SER A 2 -4.53 -27.67 5.17
C SER A 2 -3.70 -26.61 4.44
N ASN A 3 -2.47 -26.97 4.05
CA ASN A 3 -1.57 -26.05 3.36
C ASN A 3 -2.27 -25.51 2.11
N ILE A 4 -2.26 -24.18 1.92
CA ILE A 4 -2.79 -23.54 0.70
C ILE A 4 -2.18 -24.16 -0.56
N VAL A 5 -0.93 -24.61 -0.46
CA VAL A 5 -0.22 -25.35 -1.51
C VAL A 5 -1.01 -26.55 -2.05
N GLU A 6 -1.74 -27.27 -1.20
CA GLU A 6 -2.57 -28.42 -1.59
C GLU A 6 -3.84 -28.01 -2.37
N ARG A 7 -4.20 -26.72 -2.32
CA ARG A 7 -5.31 -26.13 -3.09
C ARG A 7 -4.84 -25.43 -4.37
N LEU A 8 -3.53 -25.31 -4.60
CA LEU A 8 -2.99 -24.71 -5.82
C LEU A 8 -3.15 -25.68 -6.98
N THR A 9 -3.76 -25.20 -8.05
CA THR A 9 -3.94 -25.94 -9.30
C THR A 9 -2.82 -25.59 -10.28
N HIS A 10 -2.65 -26.38 -11.35
CA HIS A 10 -1.73 -26.05 -12.44
C HIS A 10 -2.00 -24.66 -13.05
N LEU A 11 -3.25 -24.19 -13.00
CA LEU A 11 -3.64 -22.85 -13.43
C LEU A 11 -3.03 -21.76 -12.55
N ASP A 12 -2.98 -21.97 -11.22
CA ASP A 12 -2.37 -21.03 -10.28
C ASP A 12 -0.87 -20.84 -10.58
N TYR A 13 -0.14 -21.94 -10.82
CA TYR A 13 1.29 -21.88 -11.19
C TYR A 13 1.51 -21.18 -12.53
N PHE A 14 0.67 -21.45 -13.54
CA PHE A 14 0.74 -20.75 -14.82
C PHE A 14 0.54 -19.25 -14.66
N ILE A 15 -0.43 -18.82 -13.85
CA ILE A 15 -0.69 -17.41 -13.55
C ILE A 15 0.51 -16.75 -12.86
N VAL A 16 1.14 -17.44 -11.90
CA VAL A 16 2.36 -16.97 -11.23
C VAL A 16 3.47 -16.73 -12.25
N ILE A 17 3.74 -17.70 -13.12
CA ILE A 17 4.80 -17.60 -14.13
C ILE A 17 4.50 -16.48 -15.11
N ALA A 18 3.27 -16.41 -15.62
CA ALA A 18 2.83 -15.35 -16.53
C ALA A 18 3.01 -13.96 -15.91
N TYR A 19 2.64 -13.81 -14.62
CA TYR A 19 2.81 -12.58 -13.88
C TYR A 19 4.29 -12.16 -13.75
N VAL A 20 5.17 -13.10 -13.36
CA VAL A 20 6.61 -12.83 -13.25
C VAL A 20 7.19 -12.41 -14.60
N ILE A 21 6.79 -13.07 -15.70
CA ILE A 21 7.20 -12.70 -17.05
C ILE A 21 6.75 -11.28 -17.39
N ILE A 22 5.49 -10.91 -17.10
CA ILE A 22 4.96 -9.56 -17.32
C ILE A 22 5.79 -8.53 -16.54
N LEU A 23 6.11 -8.80 -15.26
CA LEU A 23 6.94 -7.92 -14.45
C LEU A 23 8.34 -7.72 -15.04
N VAL A 24 8.99 -8.82 -15.45
CA VAL A 24 10.31 -8.74 -16.08
C VAL A 24 10.25 -7.95 -17.38
N ILE A 25 9.21 -8.12 -18.21
CA ILE A 25 9.02 -7.36 -19.44
C ILE A 25 8.82 -5.86 -19.15
N ILE A 26 7.97 -5.51 -18.18
CA ILE A 26 7.70 -4.12 -17.80
C ILE A 26 8.99 -3.49 -17.25
N GLY A 27 9.67 -4.19 -16.33
CA GLY A 27 10.93 -3.74 -15.73
C GLY A 27 12.02 -3.55 -16.79
N TYR A 28 12.25 -4.55 -17.64
CA TYR A 28 13.24 -4.49 -18.71
C TYR A 28 12.97 -3.33 -19.69
N LYS A 29 11.73 -3.19 -20.17
CA LYS A 29 11.37 -2.06 -21.05
C LYS A 29 11.54 -0.71 -20.35
N ALA A 30 11.26 -0.62 -19.05
CA ALA A 30 11.42 0.61 -18.30
C ALA A 30 12.90 0.98 -18.08
N SER A 31 13.75 0.00 -17.74
CA SER A 31 15.18 0.18 -17.49
C SER A 31 15.97 0.50 -18.76
N PHE A 32 15.63 -0.11 -19.90
CA PHE A 32 16.40 0.05 -21.15
C PHE A 32 15.91 1.21 -22.04
N SER A 33 14.79 1.85 -21.73
CA SER A 33 14.18 2.87 -22.60
C SER A 33 14.90 4.24 -22.65
N LYS A 34 16.02 4.46 -21.93
CA LYS A 34 16.95 5.60 -22.14
C LYS A 34 18.11 5.54 -21.13
N LYS A 35 19.20 4.82 -21.45
CA LYS A 35 20.50 5.02 -20.79
C LYS A 35 21.09 6.35 -21.28
N LYS A 36 20.95 7.42 -20.50
CA LYS A 36 21.86 8.58 -20.50
C LYS A 36 22.19 8.96 -19.06
N THR A 37 23.44 8.70 -18.71
CA THR A 37 24.31 9.33 -17.71
C THR A 37 23.72 9.72 -16.34
N ASP A 38 24.02 8.85 -15.36
CA ASP A 38 24.26 8.96 -13.91
C ASP A 38 23.61 9.98 -12.95
N GLU A 39 22.93 11.05 -13.34
CA GLU A 39 22.59 12.07 -12.32
C GLU A 39 21.20 11.98 -11.67
N ASN A 40 20.29 11.09 -12.09
CA ASN A 40 18.89 11.17 -11.61
C ASN A 40 18.14 9.82 -11.49
N LEU A 41 18.85 8.73 -11.19
CA LEU A 41 18.25 7.40 -10.99
C LEU A 41 17.16 7.42 -9.89
N PHE A 42 17.40 8.19 -8.82
CA PHE A 42 16.52 8.34 -7.65
C PHE A 42 15.28 9.22 -7.86
N LEU A 43 15.22 10.02 -8.93
CA LEU A 43 14.08 10.90 -9.24
C LEU A 43 13.40 10.52 -10.56
N ALA A 44 13.70 9.35 -11.11
CA ALA A 44 13.20 8.90 -12.42
C ALA A 44 13.41 9.95 -13.53
N ASN A 45 14.49 10.73 -13.46
CA ASN A 45 14.78 11.87 -14.35
C ASN A 45 13.63 12.90 -14.45
N LYS A 46 12.85 13.11 -13.39
CA LYS A 46 11.68 14.02 -13.38
C LYS A 46 10.76 13.75 -14.57
N SER A 47 10.39 12.48 -14.77
CA SER A 47 9.59 12.05 -15.92
C SER A 47 8.24 11.44 -15.55
N LEU A 48 7.89 11.44 -14.26
CA LEU A 48 6.64 10.84 -13.80
C LEU A 48 5.45 11.71 -14.19
N GLY A 49 4.44 11.06 -14.79
CA GLY A 49 3.12 11.64 -15.04
C GLY A 49 2.18 11.38 -13.86
N TRP A 50 1.08 12.13 -13.80
CA TRP A 50 0.14 12.12 -12.67
C TRP A 50 -0.35 10.73 -12.26
N SER A 51 -0.66 9.86 -13.23
CA SER A 51 -1.16 8.50 -12.95
C SER A 51 -0.12 7.64 -12.26
N SER A 52 1.14 7.72 -12.70
CA SER A 52 2.25 7.01 -12.07
C SER A 52 2.51 7.52 -10.66
N ILE A 53 2.37 8.82 -10.41
CA ILE A 53 2.56 9.41 -9.08
C ILE A 53 1.47 8.91 -8.13
N GLY A 54 0.20 9.03 -8.50
CA GLY A 54 -0.88 8.63 -7.60
C GLY A 54 -0.92 7.12 -7.33
N PHE A 55 -0.65 6.27 -8.34
CA PHE A 55 -0.53 4.83 -8.10
C PHE A 55 0.72 4.47 -7.29
N ASN A 56 1.85 5.17 -7.48
CA ASN A 56 3.04 4.92 -6.67
C ASN A 56 2.79 5.28 -5.20
N MET A 57 2.25 6.48 -4.94
CA MET A 57 1.86 6.90 -3.59
C MET A 57 0.82 5.95 -2.98
N TRP A 58 -0.12 5.45 -3.79
CA TRP A 58 -1.10 4.47 -3.35
C TRP A 58 -0.43 3.16 -2.95
N GLY A 59 0.52 2.64 -3.73
CA GLY A 59 1.28 1.43 -3.38
C GLY A 59 2.25 1.60 -2.20
N THR A 60 2.74 2.81 -1.96
CA THR A 60 3.47 3.14 -0.73
C THR A 60 2.55 3.07 0.49
N ASN A 61 1.29 3.50 0.36
CA ASN A 61 0.35 3.48 1.47
C ASN A 61 -0.30 2.10 1.66
N VAL A 62 -0.76 1.48 0.59
CA VAL A 62 -1.57 0.26 0.56
C VAL A 62 -0.69 -0.95 0.31
N GLY A 63 0.00 -1.36 1.38
CA GLY A 63 0.74 -2.62 1.45
C GLY A 63 -0.09 -3.75 2.07
N PRO A 64 0.41 -5.01 2.07
CA PRO A 64 -0.31 -6.14 2.65
C PRO A 64 -0.63 -5.99 4.14
N SER A 65 0.22 -5.27 4.89
CA SER A 65 -0.02 -4.94 6.30
C SER A 65 -1.29 -4.11 6.48
N MET A 66 -1.55 -3.16 5.59
CA MET A 66 -2.74 -2.33 5.62
C MET A 66 -4.00 -3.13 5.27
N LEU A 67 -3.90 -4.06 4.30
CA LEU A 67 -5.01 -4.96 3.95
C LEU A 67 -5.45 -5.79 5.16
N VAL A 68 -4.48 -6.38 5.86
CA VAL A 68 -4.71 -7.17 7.08
C VAL A 68 -5.30 -6.29 8.18
N ALA A 69 -4.69 -5.12 8.44
CA ALA A 69 -5.16 -4.22 9.48
C ALA A 69 -6.59 -3.73 9.23
N PHE A 70 -6.91 -3.28 8.02
CA PHE A 70 -8.24 -2.75 7.72
C PHE A 70 -9.33 -3.81 7.67
N ALA A 71 -9.01 -5.03 7.21
CA ALA A 71 -9.94 -6.14 7.31
C ALA A 71 -10.16 -6.55 8.78
N SER A 72 -9.12 -6.53 9.60
CA SER A 72 -9.21 -6.81 11.05
C SER A 72 -10.09 -5.78 11.77
N ILE A 73 -9.90 -4.48 11.48
CA ILE A 73 -10.75 -3.41 12.02
C ILE A 73 -12.18 -3.53 11.49
N GLY A 74 -12.36 -3.81 10.20
CA GLY A 74 -13.68 -4.07 9.60
C GLY A 74 -14.42 -5.24 10.24
N TYR A 75 -13.70 -6.31 10.60
CA TYR A 75 -14.26 -7.48 11.28
C TYR A 75 -14.71 -7.18 12.71
N THR A 76 -13.97 -6.31 13.42
CA THR A 76 -14.15 -6.08 14.86
C THR A 76 -15.02 -4.87 15.20
N THR A 77 -14.90 -3.78 14.43
CA THR A 77 -15.48 -2.47 14.75
C THR A 77 -16.16 -1.80 13.55
N GLY A 78 -16.17 -2.44 12.38
CA GLY A 78 -16.85 -1.95 11.19
C GLY A 78 -16.11 -0.82 10.46
N ILE A 79 -16.83 0.24 10.07
CA ILE A 79 -16.34 1.26 9.13
C ILE A 79 -15.43 2.31 9.77
N VAL A 80 -15.14 2.26 11.07
CA VAL A 80 -14.37 3.31 11.77
C VAL A 80 -12.99 3.56 11.15
N ALA A 81 -12.35 2.51 10.62
CA ALA A 81 -11.05 2.62 9.92
C ALA A 81 -11.09 3.57 8.71
N VAL A 82 -12.26 3.80 8.11
CA VAL A 82 -12.43 4.69 6.97
C VAL A 82 -11.96 6.11 7.27
N ASN A 83 -12.01 6.55 8.54
CA ASN A 83 -11.52 7.87 8.93
C ASN A 83 -10.04 8.07 8.54
N PHE A 84 -9.19 7.04 8.67
CA PHE A 84 -7.77 7.11 8.29
C PHE A 84 -7.56 7.25 6.76
N GLU A 85 -8.61 7.03 5.97
CA GLU A 85 -8.57 7.08 4.52
C GLU A 85 -9.28 8.31 3.97
N TRP A 86 -10.51 8.57 4.39
CA TRP A 86 -11.26 9.69 3.84
C TRP A 86 -10.78 11.02 4.43
N TYR A 87 -10.34 11.04 5.70
CA TYR A 87 -9.80 12.27 6.28
C TYR A 87 -8.43 12.64 5.69
N ALA A 88 -7.70 11.66 5.12
CA ALA A 88 -6.46 11.90 4.39
C ALA A 88 -6.63 12.86 3.20
N PHE A 89 -7.85 13.00 2.64
CA PHE A 89 -8.12 13.87 1.51
C PHE A 89 -7.69 15.33 1.77
N ILE A 90 -7.92 15.82 2.99
CA ILE A 90 -7.56 17.20 3.39
C ILE A 90 -6.03 17.38 3.40
N PHE A 91 -5.29 16.38 3.86
CA PHE A 91 -3.83 16.44 3.94
C PHE A 91 -3.15 16.19 2.60
N LEU A 92 -3.75 15.38 1.73
CA LEU A 92 -3.33 15.24 0.34
C LEU A 92 -3.60 16.53 -0.45
N PHE A 93 -4.75 17.19 -0.22
CA PHE A 93 -4.99 18.51 -0.78
C PHE A 93 -3.94 19.53 -0.31
N LEU A 94 -3.61 19.51 0.99
CA LEU A 94 -2.53 20.33 1.55
C LEU A 94 -1.18 20.04 0.87
N LEU A 95 -0.83 18.76 0.65
CA LEU A 95 0.35 18.37 -0.10
C LEU A 95 0.34 18.94 -1.52
N ALA A 96 -0.77 18.79 -2.26
CA ALA A 96 -0.88 19.25 -3.64
C ALA A 96 -0.77 20.78 -3.76
N ILE A 97 -1.44 21.53 -2.91
CA ILE A 97 -1.58 22.98 -3.07
C ILE A 97 -0.45 23.76 -2.37
N VAL A 98 0.03 23.28 -1.22
CA VAL A 98 0.98 24.06 -0.40
C VAL A 98 2.40 23.52 -0.51
N PHE A 99 2.58 22.20 -0.40
CA PHE A 99 3.90 21.60 -0.30
C PHE A 99 4.53 21.31 -1.67
N ALA A 100 3.77 20.72 -2.60
CA ALA A 100 4.26 20.36 -3.93
C ALA A 100 4.86 21.55 -4.71
N PRO A 101 4.26 22.76 -4.72
CA PRO A 101 4.88 23.91 -5.38
C PRO A 101 6.23 24.28 -4.77
N LYS A 102 6.35 24.22 -3.44
CA LYS A 102 7.58 24.58 -2.72
C LYS A 102 8.68 23.55 -2.95
N TYR A 103 8.34 22.26 -2.86
CA TYR A 103 9.29 21.17 -3.09
C TYR A 103 9.84 21.16 -4.51
N LEU A 104 8.97 21.30 -5.51
CA LEU A 104 9.39 21.32 -6.92
C LEU A 104 10.16 22.60 -7.28
N ALA A 105 9.79 23.76 -6.72
CA ALA A 105 10.52 25.01 -6.93
C ALA A 105 11.92 24.99 -6.31
N ALA A 106 12.10 24.31 -5.17
CA ALA A 106 13.38 24.18 -4.49
C ALA A 106 14.40 23.31 -5.24
N LYS A 107 13.96 22.53 -6.24
CA LYS A 107 14.81 21.64 -7.07
C LYS A 107 15.64 20.61 -6.28
N VAL A 108 15.23 20.32 -5.05
CA VAL A 108 15.84 19.31 -4.17
C VAL A 108 15.52 17.89 -4.60
N SER A 109 16.33 16.94 -4.12
CA SER A 109 16.11 15.51 -4.33
C SER A 109 15.50 14.82 -3.11
N THR A 110 15.66 15.41 -1.91
CA THR A 110 15.18 14.80 -0.67
C THR A 110 14.47 15.80 0.24
N MET A 111 13.58 15.28 1.10
CA MET A 111 12.91 16.09 2.13
C MET A 111 13.90 16.65 3.17
N PRO A 112 14.92 15.89 3.65
CA PRO A 112 15.97 16.45 4.50
C PRO A 112 16.73 17.61 3.84
N GLU A 113 17.04 17.52 2.56
CA GLU A 113 17.70 18.61 1.80
C GLU A 113 16.82 19.87 1.73
N PHE A 114 15.50 19.72 1.52
CA PHE A 114 14.56 20.84 1.59
C PHE A 114 14.65 21.58 2.93
N MET A 115 14.71 20.84 4.03
CA MET A 115 14.83 21.41 5.38
C MET A 115 16.22 21.99 5.61
N GLY A 116 17.27 21.36 5.08
CA GLY A 116 18.64 21.86 5.08
C GLY A 116 18.78 23.24 4.44
N ASN A 117 18.20 23.41 3.25
CA ASN A 117 18.20 24.70 2.55
C ASN A 117 17.55 25.83 3.38
N ARG A 118 16.67 25.51 4.33
CA ARG A 118 15.97 26.49 5.17
C ARG A 118 16.62 26.70 6.54
N TYR A 119 17.23 25.67 7.11
CA TYR A 119 17.67 25.63 8.52
C TYR A 119 19.13 25.20 8.72
N GLY A 120 19.88 24.96 7.65
CA GLY A 120 21.30 24.60 7.64
C GLY A 120 21.58 23.10 7.73
N ASP A 121 22.85 22.76 7.50
CA ASP A 121 23.35 21.38 7.32
C ASP A 121 23.11 20.47 8.54
N SER A 122 23.12 21.04 9.75
CA SER A 122 22.83 20.28 10.97
C SER A 122 21.41 19.69 10.93
N THR A 123 20.42 20.49 10.52
CA THR A 123 19.02 20.04 10.39
C THR A 123 18.89 18.97 9.32
N GLN A 124 19.55 19.16 8.17
CA GLN A 124 19.57 18.17 7.10
C GLN A 124 20.12 16.83 7.57
N ASN A 125 21.27 16.83 8.25
CA ASN A 125 21.92 15.61 8.72
C ASN A 125 21.08 14.85 9.75
N ILE A 126 20.48 15.57 10.70
CA ILE A 126 19.59 14.97 11.71
C ILE A 126 18.37 14.33 11.03
N LEU A 127 17.72 15.04 10.11
CA LEU A 127 16.54 14.53 9.43
C LEU A 127 16.86 13.39 8.46
N ALA A 128 18.02 13.40 7.81
CA ALA A 128 18.48 12.31 6.96
C ALA A 128 18.68 11.03 7.78
N TRP A 129 19.38 11.09 8.92
CA TRP A 129 19.53 9.95 9.82
C TRP A 129 18.21 9.47 10.38
N TYR A 130 17.35 10.39 10.81
CA TYR A 130 16.02 10.06 11.28
C TYR A 130 15.20 9.33 10.20
N ALA A 131 15.20 9.82 8.96
CA ALA A 131 14.49 9.21 7.86
C ALA A 131 15.02 7.80 7.54
N LEU A 132 16.35 7.63 7.49
CA LEU A 132 16.98 6.32 7.24
C LEU A 132 16.61 5.30 8.32
N VAL A 133 16.73 5.69 9.59
CA VAL A 133 16.37 4.82 10.73
C VAL A 133 14.88 4.49 10.71
N LYS A 134 14.02 5.47 10.45
CA LYS A 134 12.57 5.27 10.33
C LYS A 134 12.22 4.29 9.21
N ILE A 135 12.82 4.43 8.02
CA ILE A 135 12.58 3.55 6.88
C ILE A 135 13.03 2.11 7.19
N LEU A 136 14.23 1.93 7.75
CA LEU A 136 14.76 0.60 8.06
C LEU A 136 14.00 -0.09 9.20
N ILE A 137 13.78 0.60 10.31
CA ILE A 137 13.19 0.00 11.51
C ILE A 137 11.68 -0.09 11.40
N SER A 138 11.01 0.95 10.90
CA SER A 138 9.53 0.96 10.86
C SER A 138 9.01 0.31 9.58
N TRP A 139 9.33 0.88 8.41
CA TRP A 139 8.72 0.44 7.15
C TRP A 139 9.23 -0.91 6.66
N LEU A 140 10.55 -1.08 6.57
CA LEU A 140 11.15 -2.30 6.05
C LEU A 140 10.88 -3.48 6.98
N SER A 141 11.03 -3.31 8.30
CA SER A 141 10.77 -4.41 9.25
C SER A 141 9.30 -4.83 9.28
N LEU A 142 8.35 -3.89 9.31
CA LEU A 142 6.92 -4.22 9.26
C LEU A 142 6.54 -4.88 7.93
N GLY A 143 7.08 -4.38 6.81
CA GLY A 143 6.90 -4.99 5.50
C GLY A 143 7.40 -6.43 5.48
N LEU A 144 8.67 -6.64 5.83
CA LEU A 144 9.27 -7.98 5.86
C LEU A 144 8.57 -8.94 6.83
N PHE A 145 8.11 -8.45 7.98
CA PHE A 145 7.33 -9.24 8.91
C PHE A 145 5.97 -9.65 8.30
N ALA A 146 5.17 -8.70 7.84
CA ALA A 146 3.87 -8.99 7.24
C ALA A 146 4.02 -9.92 6.03
N GLY A 147 5.01 -9.64 5.18
CA GLY A 147 5.34 -10.44 4.01
C GLY A 147 5.80 -11.84 4.32
N GLY A 148 6.71 -11.99 5.29
CA GLY A 148 7.19 -13.29 5.73
C GLY A 148 6.08 -14.13 6.36
N VAL A 149 5.18 -13.51 7.16
CA VAL A 149 4.00 -14.20 7.72
C VAL A 149 3.11 -14.71 6.59
N LEU A 150 2.81 -13.86 5.60
CA LEU A 150 2.00 -14.25 4.45
C LEU A 150 2.62 -15.43 3.70
N VAL A 151 3.90 -15.33 3.31
CA VAL A 151 4.58 -16.41 2.57
C VAL A 151 4.64 -17.69 3.40
N ARG A 152 4.90 -17.60 4.72
CA ARG A 152 4.90 -18.77 5.61
C ARG A 152 3.52 -19.42 5.70
N GLN A 153 2.45 -18.64 5.82
CA GLN A 153 1.08 -19.16 5.87
C GLN A 153 0.65 -19.80 4.55
N ILE A 154 1.16 -19.27 3.43
CA ILE A 154 0.78 -19.72 2.08
C ILE A 154 1.58 -20.93 1.63
N LEU A 155 2.91 -20.88 1.74
CA LEU A 155 3.83 -21.88 1.21
C LEU A 155 4.34 -22.86 2.27
N GLY A 156 4.07 -22.63 3.55
CA GLY A 156 4.60 -23.46 4.65
C GLY A 156 6.10 -23.31 4.88
N VAL A 157 6.74 -22.32 4.25
CA VAL A 157 8.20 -22.10 4.29
C VAL A 157 8.59 -21.33 5.57
N PRO A 158 9.72 -21.66 6.23
CA PRO A 158 10.22 -20.89 7.36
C PRO A 158 10.36 -19.38 7.08
N MET A 159 10.10 -18.58 8.10
CA MET A 159 10.11 -17.11 8.02
C MET A 159 11.43 -16.56 7.44
N TRP A 160 12.57 -17.05 7.92
CA TRP A 160 13.89 -16.56 7.51
C TRP A 160 14.20 -16.83 6.04
N GLN A 161 13.71 -17.94 5.47
CA GLN A 161 13.86 -18.25 4.05
C GLN A 161 12.99 -17.33 3.21
N SER A 162 11.74 -17.13 3.64
CA SER A 162 10.77 -16.24 2.99
C SER A 162 11.32 -14.81 2.90
N VAL A 163 11.79 -14.28 4.02
CA VAL A 163 12.38 -12.93 4.11
C VAL A 163 13.63 -12.82 3.22
N THR A 164 14.54 -13.79 3.26
CA THR A 164 15.76 -13.79 2.44
C THR A 164 15.44 -13.72 0.95
N VAL A 165 14.50 -14.53 0.46
CA VAL A 165 14.11 -14.54 -0.97
C VAL A 165 13.46 -13.21 -1.38
N ILE A 166 12.56 -12.69 -0.55
CA ILE A 166 11.89 -11.40 -0.81
C ILE A 166 12.92 -10.26 -0.90
N VAL A 167 13.83 -10.17 0.06
CA VAL A 167 14.88 -9.13 0.09
C VAL A 167 15.82 -9.27 -1.10
N ALA A 168 16.27 -10.48 -1.42
CA ALA A 168 17.15 -10.71 -2.56
C ALA A 168 16.48 -10.29 -3.88
N PHE A 169 15.23 -10.66 -4.08
CA PHE A 169 14.48 -10.31 -5.30
C PHE A 169 14.19 -8.81 -5.39
N ALA A 170 13.74 -8.19 -4.29
CA ALA A 170 13.50 -6.74 -4.23
C ALA A 170 14.79 -5.94 -4.43
N GLY A 171 15.90 -6.37 -3.83
CA GLY A 171 17.21 -5.74 -3.97
C GLY A 171 17.74 -5.81 -5.40
N LEU A 172 17.71 -7.00 -6.03
CA LEU A 172 18.10 -7.15 -7.44
C LEU A 172 17.24 -6.27 -8.36
N PHE A 173 15.92 -6.29 -8.16
CA PHE A 173 15.01 -5.49 -8.97
C PHE A 173 15.27 -3.98 -8.80
N THR A 174 15.53 -3.53 -7.58
CA THR A 174 15.82 -2.12 -7.27
C THR A 174 17.14 -1.68 -7.90
N PHE A 175 18.18 -2.51 -7.75
CA PHE A 175 19.52 -2.25 -8.28
C PHE A 175 19.54 -2.10 -9.81
N PHE A 176 18.84 -2.97 -10.55
CA PHE A 176 18.80 -2.90 -12.02
C PHE A 176 17.69 -1.99 -12.57
N GLY A 177 16.67 -1.70 -11.76
CA GLY A 177 15.44 -1.01 -12.19
C GLY A 177 15.48 0.51 -12.08
N GLY A 178 15.99 1.03 -10.95
CA GLY A 178 15.81 2.42 -10.55
C GLY A 178 14.34 2.83 -10.34
N LEU A 179 14.11 4.05 -9.85
CA LEU A 179 12.77 4.52 -9.45
C LEU A 179 11.73 4.44 -10.59
N LYS A 180 12.14 4.64 -11.84
CA LYS A 180 11.22 4.60 -12.99
C LYS A 180 10.67 3.21 -13.28
N ALA A 181 11.49 2.16 -13.17
CA ALA A 181 11.02 0.79 -13.35
C ALA A 181 10.12 0.38 -12.19
N ILE A 182 10.51 0.73 -10.96
CA ILE A 182 9.72 0.51 -9.74
C ILE A 182 8.34 1.16 -9.89
N ALA A 183 8.27 2.45 -10.25
CA ALA A 183 7.00 3.17 -10.39
C ALA A 183 6.08 2.53 -11.44
N LYS A 184 6.61 2.06 -12.59
CA LYS A 184 5.79 1.40 -13.61
C LYS A 184 5.28 0.03 -13.18
N VAL A 185 6.10 -0.75 -12.50
CA VAL A 185 5.67 -2.02 -11.91
C VAL A 185 4.61 -1.79 -10.85
N ASN A 186 4.80 -0.80 -9.98
CA ASN A 186 3.83 -0.43 -8.95
C ASN A 186 2.47 -0.05 -9.56
N VAL A 187 2.43 0.70 -10.68
CA VAL A 187 1.17 1.01 -11.37
C VAL A 187 0.39 -0.26 -11.74
N PHE A 188 1.06 -1.23 -12.36
CA PHE A 188 0.43 -2.50 -12.74
C PHE A 188 -0.05 -3.27 -11.51
N GLN A 189 0.78 -3.36 -10.47
CA GLN A 189 0.44 -4.03 -9.22
C GLN A 189 -0.76 -3.40 -8.52
N MET A 190 -0.86 -2.07 -8.50
CA MET A 190 -1.96 -1.36 -7.84
C MET A 190 -3.28 -1.55 -8.57
N ILE A 191 -3.27 -1.48 -9.91
CA ILE A 191 -4.47 -1.78 -10.70
C ILE A 191 -4.92 -3.22 -10.43
N LEU A 192 -3.98 -4.16 -10.43
CA LEU A 192 -4.29 -5.57 -10.21
C LEU A 192 -4.82 -5.80 -8.78
N LEU A 193 -4.24 -5.16 -7.77
CA LEU A 193 -4.71 -5.21 -6.38
C LEU A 193 -6.14 -4.67 -6.24
N ILE A 194 -6.45 -3.55 -6.89
CA ILE A 194 -7.81 -2.98 -6.89
C ILE A 194 -8.80 -3.98 -7.51
N CYS A 195 -8.48 -4.53 -8.68
CA CYS A 195 -9.35 -5.50 -9.36
C CYS A 195 -9.59 -6.75 -8.52
N VAL A 196 -8.54 -7.32 -7.94
CA VAL A 196 -8.63 -8.52 -7.09
C VAL A 196 -9.43 -8.23 -5.82
N SER A 197 -9.20 -7.08 -5.18
CA SER A 197 -9.91 -6.71 -3.95
C SER A 197 -11.40 -6.45 -4.22
N LEU A 198 -11.74 -5.78 -5.33
CA LEU A 198 -13.15 -5.62 -5.74
C LEU A 198 -13.83 -6.96 -6.01
N ALA A 199 -13.14 -7.87 -6.70
CA ALA A 199 -13.66 -9.21 -6.94
C ALA A 199 -13.94 -9.95 -5.64
N LEU A 200 -13.05 -9.85 -4.65
CA LEU A 200 -13.24 -10.46 -3.33
C LEU A 200 -14.48 -9.89 -2.62
N THR A 201 -14.62 -8.57 -2.59
CA THR A 201 -15.77 -7.90 -1.98
C THR A 201 -17.07 -8.29 -2.68
N TYR A 202 -17.07 -8.35 -4.01
CA TYR A 202 -18.22 -8.78 -4.79
C TYR A 202 -18.65 -10.20 -4.46
N LEU A 203 -17.71 -11.16 -4.46
CA LEU A 203 -17.98 -12.55 -4.10
C LEU A 203 -18.50 -12.69 -2.67
N GLY A 204 -17.96 -11.92 -1.74
CA GLY A 204 -18.45 -11.88 -0.36
C GLY A 204 -19.87 -11.32 -0.25
N LEU A 205 -20.17 -10.22 -0.97
CA LEU A 205 -21.51 -9.63 -1.03
C LEU A 205 -22.53 -10.63 -1.60
N GLU A 206 -22.18 -11.33 -2.67
CA GLU A 206 -23.03 -12.36 -3.28
C GLU A 206 -23.39 -13.45 -2.25
N LYS A 207 -22.40 -13.98 -1.51
CA LYS A 207 -22.65 -15.00 -0.47
C LYS A 207 -23.49 -14.50 0.70
N VAL A 208 -23.37 -13.22 1.09
CA VAL A 208 -24.16 -12.63 2.18
C VAL A 208 -25.62 -12.38 1.77
N GLY A 209 -25.88 -12.24 0.47
CA GLY A 209 -27.20 -11.91 -0.10
C GLY A 209 -27.36 -10.44 -0.51
N GLY A 210 -26.25 -9.77 -0.84
CA GLY A 210 -26.21 -8.39 -1.31
C GLY A 210 -26.06 -7.32 -0.22
N ILE A 211 -26.03 -6.05 -0.64
CA ILE A 211 -25.75 -4.89 0.23
C ILE A 211 -26.84 -4.72 1.30
N THR A 212 -28.11 -4.93 0.95
CA THR A 212 -29.21 -4.83 1.92
C THR A 212 -29.08 -5.87 3.02
N ALA A 213 -28.73 -7.12 2.67
CA ALA A 213 -28.49 -8.18 3.65
C ALA A 213 -27.25 -7.87 4.50
N LEU A 214 -26.18 -7.34 3.90
CA LEU A 214 -25.00 -6.88 4.64
C LEU A 214 -25.38 -5.84 5.72
N TYR A 215 -26.14 -4.82 5.35
CA TYR A 215 -26.56 -3.77 6.29
C TYR A 215 -27.47 -4.31 7.40
N GLN A 216 -28.40 -5.20 7.07
CA GLN A 216 -29.37 -5.74 8.04
C GLN A 216 -28.77 -6.78 9.00
N LYS A 217 -27.84 -7.61 8.51
CA LYS A 217 -27.24 -8.70 9.29
C LYS A 217 -26.06 -8.23 10.15
N THR A 218 -25.49 -7.05 9.87
CA THR A 218 -24.39 -6.49 10.65
C THR A 218 -24.89 -5.72 11.87
N PRO A 219 -24.13 -5.73 12.98
CA PRO A 219 -24.44 -4.89 14.13
C PRO A 219 -24.49 -3.41 13.72
N LYS A 220 -25.51 -2.66 14.17
CA LYS A 220 -25.68 -1.25 13.79
C LYS A 220 -24.45 -0.39 14.06
N HIS A 221 -23.72 -0.68 15.15
CA HIS A 221 -22.51 0.06 15.53
C HIS A 221 -21.36 -0.08 14.53
N PHE A 222 -21.36 -1.11 13.66
CA PHE A 222 -20.36 -1.25 12.59
C PHE A 222 -20.46 -0.12 11.56
N TRP A 223 -21.59 0.59 11.49
CA TRP A 223 -21.80 1.70 10.56
C TRP A 223 -21.55 3.06 11.21
N ASN A 224 -21.06 3.09 12.45
CA ASN A 224 -20.70 4.33 13.13
C ASN A 224 -19.30 4.78 12.70
N LEU A 225 -19.24 5.90 11.99
CA LEU A 225 -17.95 6.49 11.60
C LEU A 225 -17.29 7.21 12.79
N VAL A 226 -18.08 7.84 13.65
CA VAL A 226 -17.59 8.61 14.80
C VAL A 226 -17.92 7.86 16.07
N GLN A 227 -16.89 7.38 16.77
CA GLN A 227 -17.06 6.67 18.04
C GLN A 227 -17.10 7.65 19.23
N PRO A 228 -17.78 7.30 20.33
CA PRO A 228 -17.85 8.16 21.52
C PRO A 228 -16.46 8.43 22.11
N ALA A 229 -16.34 9.50 22.90
CA ALA A 229 -15.08 9.84 23.58
C ALA A 229 -14.59 8.76 24.56
N SER A 230 -15.50 7.90 25.03
CA SER A 230 -15.21 6.77 25.91
C SER A 230 -14.71 5.53 25.16
N ASP A 231 -14.70 5.54 23.82
CA ASP A 231 -14.19 4.41 23.05
C ASP A 231 -12.69 4.23 23.32
N PRO A 232 -12.22 3.04 23.71
CA PRO A 232 -10.84 2.83 24.09
C PRO A 232 -9.87 2.79 22.90
N GLN A 233 -10.36 2.60 21.67
CA GLN A 233 -9.52 2.40 20.48
C GLN A 233 -9.59 3.59 19.52
N TYR A 234 -10.80 4.11 19.25
CA TYR A 234 -11.05 5.10 18.21
C TYR A 234 -11.88 6.31 18.68
N PRO A 235 -11.60 6.90 19.86
CA PRO A 235 -12.41 8.02 20.34
C PRO A 235 -12.34 9.19 19.37
N TRP A 236 -13.47 9.85 19.13
CA TRP A 236 -13.58 10.86 18.06
C TRP A 236 -12.53 11.96 18.13
N TYR A 237 -12.10 12.38 19.33
CA TYR A 237 -11.12 13.45 19.49
C TYR A 237 -9.72 13.00 19.06
N ALA A 238 -9.37 11.73 19.23
CA ALA A 238 -8.10 11.18 18.76
C ALA A 238 -8.06 11.14 17.23
N ILE A 239 -9.18 10.76 16.59
CA ILE A 239 -9.31 10.83 15.13
C ILE A 239 -9.32 12.27 14.64
N LEU A 240 -10.08 13.17 15.26
CA LEU A 240 -10.23 14.55 14.77
C LEU A 240 -8.95 15.37 14.95
N LEU A 241 -8.26 15.23 16.09
CA LEU A 241 -7.13 16.08 16.50
C LEU A 241 -5.78 15.36 16.41
N GLY A 242 -5.74 14.06 16.68
CA GLY A 242 -4.51 13.26 16.65
C GLY A 242 -4.10 12.83 15.24
N TYR A 243 -5.04 12.27 14.46
CA TYR A 243 -4.75 11.83 13.09
C TYR A 243 -4.16 12.92 12.20
N PRO A 244 -4.60 14.20 12.22
CA PRO A 244 -3.98 15.27 11.43
C PRO A 244 -2.47 15.38 11.58
N VAL A 245 -1.95 15.21 12.80
CA VAL A 245 -0.50 15.27 13.06
C VAL A 245 0.21 14.14 12.31
N SER A 246 -0.32 12.91 12.43
CA SER A 246 0.23 11.75 11.74
C SER A 246 0.08 11.85 10.21
N ALA A 247 -1.03 12.41 9.73
CA ALA A 247 -1.33 12.52 8.31
C ALA A 247 -0.44 13.58 7.63
N VAL A 248 -0.21 14.73 8.26
CA VAL A 248 0.76 15.71 7.75
C VAL A 248 2.17 15.10 7.76
N ALA A 249 2.57 14.45 8.85
CA ALA A 249 3.88 13.80 8.93
C ALA A 249 4.07 12.75 7.83
N PHE A 250 3.04 11.94 7.55
CA PHE A 250 3.11 10.91 6.53
C PHE A 250 2.99 11.46 5.11
N PHE A 251 1.92 12.17 4.75
CA PHE A 251 1.71 12.59 3.37
C PHE A 251 2.60 13.76 2.97
N CYS A 252 2.82 14.73 3.85
CA CYS A 252 3.49 15.98 3.48
C CYS A 252 5.00 15.96 3.73
N THR A 253 5.52 15.08 4.59
CA THR A 253 6.93 15.11 5.00
C THR A 253 7.66 13.77 4.90
N ASP A 254 6.95 12.65 4.73
CA ASP A 254 7.62 11.37 4.58
C ASP A 254 8.35 11.29 3.24
N GLN A 255 9.60 10.83 3.26
CA GLN A 255 10.45 10.79 2.08
C GLN A 255 9.82 9.97 0.95
N SER A 256 9.22 8.81 1.23
CA SER A 256 8.66 7.95 0.18
C SER A 256 7.44 8.59 -0.50
N MET A 257 6.64 9.34 0.26
CA MET A 257 5.51 10.10 -0.28
C MET A 257 5.97 11.32 -1.08
N VAL A 258 6.85 12.14 -0.50
CA VAL A 258 7.34 13.37 -1.12
C VAL A 258 8.19 13.08 -2.36
N GLN A 259 8.97 11.99 -2.38
CA GLN A 259 9.79 11.59 -3.51
C GLN A 259 8.96 11.31 -4.77
N SER A 260 7.75 10.76 -4.61
CA SER A 260 6.83 10.57 -5.74
C SER A 260 6.43 11.90 -6.39
N VAL A 261 6.28 12.96 -5.59
CA VAL A 261 6.00 14.32 -6.07
C VAL A 261 7.25 14.96 -6.67
N LEU A 262 8.42 14.81 -6.04
CA LEU A 262 9.70 15.34 -6.55
C LEU A 262 10.11 14.74 -7.91
N GLY A 263 9.69 13.49 -8.18
CA GLY A 263 9.88 12.83 -9.48
C GLY A 263 8.94 13.29 -10.59
N ALA A 264 8.02 14.23 -10.31
CA ALA A 264 7.06 14.73 -11.29
C ALA A 264 7.74 15.49 -12.43
N LYS A 265 7.20 15.36 -13.65
CA LYS A 265 7.70 16.09 -14.82
C LYS A 265 7.46 17.60 -14.79
N ASN A 266 6.43 18.02 -14.06
CA ASN A 266 6.11 19.43 -13.79
C ASN A 266 5.14 19.50 -12.59
N LEU A 267 4.87 20.72 -12.11
CA LEU A 267 4.01 20.96 -10.95
C LEU A 267 2.59 20.42 -11.15
N GLU A 268 1.97 20.70 -12.29
CA GLU A 268 0.62 20.25 -12.61
C GLU A 268 0.49 18.73 -12.45
N GLN A 269 1.48 17.97 -12.91
CA GLN A 269 1.45 16.51 -12.85
C GLN A 269 1.67 15.99 -11.44
N GLY A 270 2.49 16.69 -10.64
CA GLY A 270 2.60 16.44 -9.20
C GLY A 270 1.26 16.64 -8.50
N GLN A 271 0.58 17.76 -8.76
CA GLN A 271 -0.70 18.11 -8.15
C GLN A 271 -1.82 17.15 -8.56
N LEU A 272 -1.92 16.84 -9.86
CA LEU A 272 -2.88 15.86 -10.37
C LEU A 272 -2.60 14.47 -9.80
N GLY A 273 -1.34 14.09 -9.63
CA GLY A 273 -0.96 12.81 -9.02
C GLY A 273 -1.37 12.70 -7.56
N VAL A 274 -1.13 13.75 -6.78
CA VAL A 274 -1.56 13.84 -5.37
C VAL A 274 -3.09 13.88 -5.25
N SER A 275 -3.78 14.59 -6.14
CA SER A 275 -5.24 14.58 -6.19
C SER A 275 -5.77 13.19 -6.54
N PHE A 276 -5.14 12.50 -7.49
CA PHE A 276 -5.54 11.16 -7.92
C PHE A 276 -5.50 10.13 -6.78
N ILE A 277 -4.44 10.11 -5.95
CA ILE A 277 -4.44 9.26 -4.75
C ILE A 277 -5.56 9.65 -3.76
N GLY A 278 -5.86 10.94 -3.61
CA GLY A 278 -6.99 11.39 -2.79
C GLY A 278 -8.31 10.73 -3.21
N TRP A 279 -8.56 10.61 -4.51
CA TRP A 279 -9.73 9.91 -5.03
C TRP A 279 -9.64 8.39 -4.87
N LEU A 280 -8.45 7.79 -5.03
CA LEU A 280 -8.26 6.35 -4.80
C LEU A 280 -8.59 5.94 -3.36
N LYS A 281 -8.37 6.81 -2.37
CA LYS A 281 -8.71 6.55 -0.96
C LYS A 281 -10.19 6.32 -0.69
N ILE A 282 -11.08 6.75 -1.57
CA ILE A 282 -12.49 6.40 -1.48
C ILE A 282 -12.69 4.88 -1.58
N LEU A 283 -11.86 4.21 -2.40
CA LEU A 283 -11.93 2.76 -2.62
C LEU A 283 -11.52 1.95 -1.39
N SER A 284 -10.78 2.50 -0.43
CA SER A 284 -10.33 1.73 0.75
C SER A 284 -11.49 1.10 1.54
N LEU A 285 -12.66 1.76 1.57
CA LEU A 285 -13.86 1.21 2.19
C LEU A 285 -14.32 -0.09 1.49
N PRO A 286 -14.73 -0.08 0.21
CA PRO A 286 -15.18 -1.30 -0.45
C PRO A 286 -14.07 -2.34 -0.64
N LEU A 287 -12.79 -1.96 -0.79
CA LEU A 287 -11.72 -2.92 -1.04
C LEU A 287 -11.31 -3.72 0.20
N PHE A 288 -11.20 -3.06 1.36
CA PHE A 288 -10.51 -3.63 2.52
C PHE A 288 -11.40 -3.75 3.74
N ILE A 289 -12.13 -2.68 4.06
CA ILE A 289 -12.91 -2.59 5.31
C ILE A 289 -14.21 -3.40 5.18
N VAL A 290 -14.94 -3.23 4.06
CA VAL A 290 -16.14 -4.03 3.78
C VAL A 290 -15.80 -5.51 3.71
N THR A 291 -14.62 -5.88 3.19
CA THR A 291 -14.15 -7.28 3.18
C THR A 291 -14.04 -7.86 4.59
N GLY A 292 -13.58 -7.08 5.57
CA GLY A 292 -13.59 -7.46 6.98
C GLY A 292 -15.00 -7.66 7.55
N ILE A 293 -15.92 -6.74 7.25
CA ILE A 293 -17.32 -6.83 7.67
C ILE A 293 -18.02 -8.06 7.06
N LEU A 294 -17.76 -8.35 5.78
CA LEU A 294 -18.26 -9.54 5.11
C LEU A 294 -17.71 -10.82 5.77
N CYS A 295 -16.42 -10.81 6.14
CA CYS A 295 -15.80 -11.92 6.85
C CYS A 295 -16.48 -12.16 8.21
N TYR A 296 -16.84 -11.11 8.95
CA TYR A 296 -17.58 -11.22 10.20
C TYR A 296 -18.91 -11.98 10.04
N LEU A 297 -19.65 -11.71 8.97
CA LEU A 297 -20.91 -12.40 8.69
C LEU A 297 -20.74 -13.84 8.20
N LEU A 298 -19.74 -14.09 7.34
CA LEU A 298 -19.54 -15.40 6.70
C LEU A 298 -18.78 -16.38 7.59
N TYR A 299 -17.87 -15.87 8.42
CA TYR A 299 -16.96 -16.63 9.27
C TYR A 299 -16.93 -16.02 10.69
N PRO A 300 -18.03 -16.11 11.45
CA PRO A 300 -18.08 -15.57 12.81
C PRO A 300 -17.17 -16.35 13.77
N GLY A 301 -16.59 -15.66 14.75
CA GLY A 301 -15.82 -16.27 15.83
C GLY A 301 -14.37 -16.62 15.48
N LEU A 302 -13.72 -15.86 14.58
CA LEU A 302 -12.27 -16.00 14.36
C LEU A 302 -11.51 -15.71 15.66
N GLU A 303 -10.60 -16.61 16.05
CA GLU A 303 -9.73 -16.41 17.23
C GLU A 303 -8.82 -15.18 17.08
N ASN A 304 -8.42 -14.87 15.84
CA ASN A 304 -7.63 -13.70 15.51
C ASN A 304 -8.25 -12.97 14.31
N ALA A 305 -8.69 -11.73 14.53
CA ALA A 305 -9.29 -10.87 13.51
C ALA A 305 -8.32 -10.52 12.36
N ASP A 306 -7.00 -10.57 12.59
CA ASP A 306 -5.99 -10.34 11.55
C ASP A 306 -6.05 -11.42 10.45
N MET A 307 -6.67 -12.57 10.73
CA MET A 307 -6.90 -13.61 9.74
C MET A 307 -8.11 -13.33 8.83
N ALA A 308 -8.90 -12.29 9.07
CA ALA A 308 -10.14 -12.03 8.32
C ALA A 308 -9.89 -11.90 6.81
N TYR A 309 -8.89 -11.10 6.40
CA TYR A 309 -8.57 -10.92 4.98
C TYR A 309 -8.16 -12.24 4.32
N MET A 310 -7.22 -12.97 4.93
CA MET A 310 -6.74 -14.24 4.38
C MET A 310 -7.81 -15.34 4.39
N THR A 311 -8.69 -15.33 5.38
CA THR A 311 -9.84 -16.24 5.42
C THR A 311 -10.74 -16.00 4.22
N MET A 312 -11.09 -14.74 3.93
CA MET A 312 -11.90 -14.39 2.76
C MET A 312 -11.22 -14.83 1.46
N VAL A 313 -9.93 -14.50 1.27
CA VAL A 313 -9.17 -14.90 0.08
C VAL A 313 -9.22 -16.40 -0.14
N THR A 314 -8.89 -17.19 0.89
CA THR A 314 -8.68 -18.64 0.77
C THR A 314 -9.95 -19.47 0.70
N THR A 315 -11.10 -18.87 1.01
CA THR A 315 -12.40 -19.57 1.09
C THR A 315 -13.41 -19.10 0.05
N LEU A 316 -13.28 -17.88 -0.47
CA LEU A 316 -14.19 -17.32 -1.47
C LEU A 316 -13.67 -17.44 -2.88
N PHE A 317 -12.37 -17.32 -3.11
CA PHE A 317 -11.84 -17.37 -4.46
C PHE A 317 -11.90 -18.79 -5.04
N PRO A 318 -12.35 -18.94 -6.30
CA PRO A 318 -12.29 -20.20 -6.99
C PRO A 318 -10.83 -20.63 -7.25
N PRO A 319 -10.60 -21.92 -7.54
CA PRO A 319 -9.28 -22.40 -7.98
C PRO A 319 -8.72 -21.54 -9.14
N GLY A 320 -7.43 -21.21 -9.12
CA GLY A 320 -6.80 -20.27 -10.07
C GLY A 320 -6.72 -18.82 -9.58
N MET A 321 -7.74 -18.31 -8.86
CA MET A 321 -7.72 -16.94 -8.33
C MET A 321 -6.93 -16.82 -7.03
N ASN A 322 -6.80 -17.92 -6.28
CA ASN A 322 -5.99 -17.98 -5.07
C ASN A 322 -4.51 -17.68 -5.38
N GLY A 323 -3.95 -18.33 -6.39
CA GLY A 323 -2.58 -18.08 -6.88
C GLY A 323 -2.39 -16.65 -7.35
N LEU A 324 -3.36 -16.08 -8.08
CA LEU A 324 -3.31 -14.68 -8.49
C LEU A 324 -3.19 -13.74 -7.29
N VAL A 325 -4.02 -13.91 -6.26
CA VAL A 325 -4.01 -13.04 -5.08
C VAL A 325 -2.69 -13.15 -4.33
N ILE A 326 -2.21 -14.37 -4.11
CA ILE A 326 -0.94 -14.65 -3.45
C ILE A 326 0.20 -13.92 -4.16
N VAL A 327 0.25 -14.04 -5.48
CA VAL A 327 1.27 -13.42 -6.32
C VAL A 327 1.19 -11.90 -6.25
N VAL A 328 -0.02 -11.35 -6.30
CA VAL A 328 -0.25 -9.91 -6.16
C VAL A 328 0.25 -9.41 -4.81
N LEU A 329 -0.10 -10.08 -3.72
CA LEU A 329 0.32 -9.68 -2.36
C LEU A 329 1.84 -9.73 -2.19
N ILE A 330 2.48 -10.81 -2.64
CA ILE A 330 3.95 -10.95 -2.60
C ILE A 330 4.60 -9.88 -3.47
N ALA A 331 4.04 -9.57 -4.63
CA ALA A 331 4.66 -8.63 -5.52
C ALA A 331 4.47 -7.17 -5.08
N VAL A 332 3.32 -6.82 -4.52
CA VAL A 332 3.09 -5.52 -3.87
C VAL A 332 4.10 -5.34 -2.73
N LEU A 333 4.31 -6.39 -1.92
CA LEU A 333 5.32 -6.38 -0.87
C LEU A 333 6.74 -6.13 -1.42
N VAL A 334 7.14 -6.86 -2.47
CA VAL A 334 8.43 -6.65 -3.15
C VAL A 334 8.55 -5.21 -3.65
N GLY A 335 7.48 -4.65 -4.21
CA GLY A 335 7.42 -3.26 -4.68
C GLY A 335 7.61 -2.25 -3.54
N SER A 336 6.93 -2.46 -2.40
CA SER A 336 7.09 -1.61 -1.21
C SER A 336 8.52 -1.67 -0.65
N ILE A 337 9.12 -2.87 -0.60
CA ILE A 337 10.51 -3.04 -0.13
C ILE A 337 11.49 -2.37 -1.10
N GLY A 338 11.30 -2.54 -2.40
CA GLY A 338 12.13 -1.86 -3.40
C GLY A 338 12.05 -0.34 -3.29
N SER A 339 10.86 0.21 -3.00
CA SER A 339 10.68 1.63 -2.74
C SER A 339 11.32 2.11 -1.43
N CYS A 340 11.50 1.24 -0.43
CA CYS A 340 12.20 1.59 0.81
C CYS A 340 13.73 1.54 0.62
N LEU A 341 14.22 0.66 -0.25
CA LEU A 341 15.65 0.50 -0.55
C LEU A 341 16.19 1.64 -1.43
N ASN A 342 15.34 2.23 -2.28
CA ASN A 342 15.68 3.35 -3.16
C ASN A 342 15.57 4.71 -2.47
#